data_AF-A0A7V6IQ16-F1
#
_entry.id   AF-A0A7V6IQ16-F1
#
_cell.length_a   1.000
_cell.length_b   1.000
_cell.length_c   1.000
_cell.angle_alpha   90.00
_cell.angle_beta   90.00
_cell.angle_gamma   90.00
#
_symmetry.space_group_name_H-M   'P 1'
#
loop_
_entity.id
_entity.type
_entity.pdbx_description
1 polymer ?
#
loop_
_entity_poly.entity_id
_entity_poly.type
_entity_poly.pdbx_seq_one_letter_code
_entity_poly.pdbx_strand_id
1 'polypeptide(L)'
;ETIYVKVSSLAVRPAKNSTVLLGRLTKGTKVTGYREGAWIRINYNGKPAYIAAKFTETLTSQKIIYLDPGHGGKDSGAYYSGIREATLNLKISNLVKTGLEKLNYRVIMSRTSDEYIDIYDRAAEANSKNPDIFVSVHNNAFSGNSYVNGIETYYYQYNPKKPPVLNPEMHNDPDRIAKSRNLAEILQNILIKDTGAANREVNTASFVVLRETKIPAVLLELGFMSNPDELQKLTTSAYQNTLANAIVKGIHNYFVQ
;
A
#
# COMPACT_ATOMS: atom_id res chain seq x y z
N GLU A 1 13.77 -13.33 15.21
CA GLU A 1 13.01 -13.45 13.94
C GLU A 1 12.82 -14.91 13.54
N THR A 2 11.72 -15.22 12.85
CA THR A 2 11.50 -16.53 12.25
C THR A 2 12.02 -16.52 10.82
N ILE A 3 12.93 -17.44 10.51
CA ILE A 3 13.63 -17.52 9.23
C ILE A 3 13.48 -18.89 8.60
N TYR A 4 13.61 -18.94 7.28
CA TYR A 4 13.55 -20.12 6.45
C TYR A 4 14.82 -20.20 5.60
N VAL A 5 15.34 -21.40 5.45
CA VAL A 5 16.52 -21.65 4.62
C VAL A 5 16.13 -21.65 3.15
N LYS A 6 16.79 -20.82 2.32
CA LYS A 6 16.49 -20.68 0.87
C LYS A 6 17.25 -21.66 -0.02
N VAL A 7 18.34 -22.21 0.47
CA VAL A 7 19.26 -23.07 -0.28
C VAL A 7 19.08 -24.53 0.09
N SER A 8 19.46 -25.45 -0.80
CA SER A 8 19.36 -26.90 -0.55
C SER A 8 20.19 -27.36 0.66
N SER A 9 21.27 -26.64 0.99
CA SER A 9 22.18 -26.97 2.07
C SER A 9 22.79 -25.70 2.69
N LEU A 10 22.53 -25.47 3.98
CA LEU A 10 23.07 -24.34 4.74
C LEU A 10 23.85 -24.85 5.95
N ALA A 11 25.12 -24.48 6.04
CA ALA A 11 26.00 -24.89 7.14
C ALA A 11 25.64 -24.20 8.46
N VAL A 12 25.62 -25.00 9.54
CA VAL A 12 25.51 -24.55 10.94
C VAL A 12 26.90 -24.58 11.57
N ARG A 13 27.31 -23.47 12.20
CA ARG A 13 28.68 -23.24 12.69
C ARG A 13 28.67 -22.89 14.19
N PRO A 14 29.72 -23.21 14.96
CA PRO A 14 29.78 -22.86 16.39
C PRO A 14 30.05 -21.36 16.63
N ALA A 15 30.67 -20.67 15.66
CA ALA A 15 30.96 -19.25 15.71
C ALA A 15 30.88 -18.63 14.32
N LYS A 16 30.73 -17.30 14.26
CA LYS A 16 30.83 -16.52 13.01
C LYS A 16 32.16 -16.82 12.33
N ASN A 17 32.14 -17.00 11.00
CA ASN A 17 33.31 -17.32 10.16
C ASN A 17 34.02 -18.65 10.48
N SER A 18 33.51 -19.49 11.40
CA SER A 18 34.15 -20.77 11.72
C SER A 18 34.12 -21.74 10.54
N THR A 19 35.23 -22.47 10.34
CA THR A 19 35.35 -23.57 9.37
C THR A 19 34.85 -24.91 9.93
N VAL A 20 34.57 -25.00 11.23
CA VAL A 20 34.01 -26.20 11.89
C VAL A 20 32.54 -26.35 11.54
N LEU A 21 32.10 -27.54 11.12
CA LEU A 21 30.72 -27.83 10.75
C LEU A 21 30.01 -28.57 11.88
N LEU A 22 28.95 -27.98 12.43
CA LEU A 22 28.09 -28.65 13.42
C LEU A 22 26.99 -29.49 12.76
N GLY A 23 26.54 -29.06 11.57
CA GLY A 23 25.47 -29.71 10.85
C GLY A 23 25.03 -28.87 9.65
N ARG A 24 23.94 -29.30 9.03
CA ARG A 24 23.34 -28.63 7.88
C ARG A 24 21.84 -28.51 8.06
N LEU A 25 21.28 -27.42 7.57
CA LEU A 25 19.86 -27.21 7.41
C LEU A 25 19.51 -27.30 5.93
N THR A 26 18.35 -27.86 5.62
CA THR A 26 17.86 -28.02 4.23
C THR A 26 16.89 -26.90 3.88
N LYS A 27 16.63 -26.70 2.58
CA LYS A 27 15.66 -25.71 2.09
C LYS A 27 14.31 -25.86 2.80
N GLY A 28 13.72 -24.73 3.21
CA GLY A 28 12.46 -24.69 3.92
C GLY A 28 12.55 -24.95 5.43
N THR A 29 13.73 -25.32 5.96
CA THR A 29 13.90 -25.48 7.42
C THR A 29 13.58 -24.16 8.11
N LYS A 30 12.57 -24.20 8.98
CA LYS A 30 12.19 -23.08 9.85
C LYS A 30 13.14 -23.01 11.05
N VAL A 31 13.73 -21.84 11.29
CA VAL A 31 14.57 -21.59 12.45
C VAL A 31 14.13 -20.30 13.13
N THR A 32 14.23 -20.26 14.45
CA THR A 32 14.10 -19.00 15.20
C THR A 32 15.49 -18.56 15.60
N GLY A 33 15.84 -17.30 15.28
CA GLY A 33 17.17 -16.78 15.54
C GLY A 33 17.21 -15.27 15.76
N TYR A 34 18.37 -14.80 16.18
CA TYR A 34 18.67 -13.38 16.34
C TYR A 34 19.66 -12.96 15.26
N ARG A 35 19.31 -11.93 14.48
CA ARG A 35 20.14 -11.44 13.39
C ARG A 35 21.29 -10.59 13.92
N GLU A 36 22.48 -10.88 13.46
CA GLU A 36 23.73 -10.23 13.85
C GLU A 36 24.53 -9.91 12.58
N GLY A 37 24.01 -8.97 11.77
CA GLY A 37 24.56 -8.60 10.48
C GLY A 37 24.48 -9.72 9.46
N ALA A 38 25.63 -10.17 8.94
CA ALA A 38 25.74 -11.25 7.96
C ALA A 38 25.44 -12.65 8.54
N TRP A 39 25.26 -12.75 9.86
CA TRP A 39 25.05 -13.99 10.59
C TRP A 39 23.73 -13.98 11.33
N ILE A 40 23.18 -15.16 11.59
CA ILE A 40 22.03 -15.35 12.45
C ILE A 40 22.41 -16.34 13.53
N ARG A 41 22.29 -15.91 14.79
CA ARG A 41 22.51 -16.75 15.96
C ARG A 41 21.24 -17.57 16.22
N ILE A 42 21.39 -18.89 16.25
CA ILE A 42 20.33 -19.87 16.42
C ILE A 42 20.65 -20.78 17.60
N ASN A 43 19.64 -21.48 18.13
CA ASN A 43 19.86 -22.62 19.01
C ASN A 43 19.95 -23.89 18.16
N TYR A 44 21.04 -24.65 18.28
CA TYR A 44 21.23 -25.92 17.59
C TYR A 44 21.71 -26.96 18.60
N ASN A 45 20.90 -28.00 18.83
CA ASN A 45 21.14 -29.05 19.83
C ASN A 45 21.46 -28.50 21.24
N GLY A 46 20.72 -27.47 21.67
CA GLY A 46 20.87 -26.87 23.00
C GLY A 46 22.06 -25.91 23.15
N LYS A 47 22.80 -25.62 22.08
CA LYS A 47 23.94 -24.69 22.09
C LYS A 47 23.76 -23.55 21.08
N PRO A 48 24.30 -22.36 21.35
CA PRO A 48 24.38 -21.30 20.36
C PRO A 48 25.16 -21.75 19.13
N ALA A 49 24.60 -21.47 17.95
CA ALA A 49 25.24 -21.71 16.67
C ALA A 49 24.90 -20.57 15.69
N TYR A 50 25.57 -20.55 14.55
CA TYR A 50 25.46 -19.49 13.56
C TYR A 50 25.24 -20.07 12.16
N ILE A 51 24.37 -19.39 11.41
CA ILE A 51 24.14 -19.62 9.97
C ILE A 51 24.31 -18.31 9.22
N ALA A 52 24.67 -18.39 7.93
CA ALA A 52 24.86 -17.20 7.11
C ALA A 52 23.51 -16.62 6.65
N ALA A 53 23.26 -15.37 6.99
CA ALA A 53 21.97 -14.71 6.81
C ALA A 53 21.55 -14.59 5.33
N LYS A 54 22.52 -14.45 4.43
CA LYS A 54 22.30 -14.36 2.97
C LYS A 54 21.60 -15.57 2.36
N PHE A 55 21.64 -16.72 3.03
CA PHE A 55 21.00 -17.97 2.59
C PHE A 55 19.66 -18.23 3.30
N THR A 56 19.14 -17.22 3.99
CA THR A 56 17.89 -17.29 4.74
C THR A 56 16.94 -16.19 4.30
N GLU A 57 15.64 -16.44 4.45
CA GLU A 57 14.58 -15.43 4.35
C GLU A 57 13.85 -15.37 5.67
N THR A 58 13.51 -14.18 6.13
CA THR A 58 12.51 -14.02 7.18
C THR A 58 11.14 -14.25 6.56
N LEU A 59 10.25 -14.96 7.25
CA LEU A 59 8.83 -14.68 7.05
C LEU A 59 8.59 -13.30 7.68
N THR A 60 8.77 -12.24 6.90
CA THR A 60 7.99 -11.04 7.18
C THR A 60 6.54 -11.47 6.98
N SER A 61 5.67 -11.20 7.96
CA SER A 61 4.24 -11.41 7.74
C SER A 61 3.89 -10.71 6.44
N GLN A 62 3.31 -11.45 5.50
CA GLN A 62 2.93 -10.92 4.20
C GLN A 62 2.17 -9.61 4.42
N LYS A 63 2.73 -8.50 3.92
CA LYS A 63 2.11 -7.19 4.12
C LYS A 63 0.77 -7.17 3.42
N ILE A 64 -0.26 -6.70 4.13
CA ILE A 64 -1.65 -6.67 3.67
C ILE A 64 -2.01 -5.23 3.32
N ILE A 65 -2.43 -5.01 2.09
CA ILE A 65 -2.80 -3.71 1.56
C ILE A 65 -4.30 -3.74 1.36
N TYR A 66 -5.02 -2.77 1.93
CA TYR A 66 -6.42 -2.55 1.61
C TYR A 66 -6.52 -1.48 0.54
N LEU A 67 -6.98 -1.89 -0.64
CA LEU A 67 -7.12 -1.04 -1.79
C LEU A 67 -8.61 -0.72 -1.98
N ASP A 68 -8.95 0.56 -1.98
CA ASP A 68 -10.34 1.01 -2.02
C ASP A 68 -10.61 1.75 -3.34
N PRO A 69 -11.17 1.08 -4.38
CA PRO A 69 -11.62 1.77 -5.57
C PRO A 69 -12.84 2.62 -5.20
N GLY A 70 -12.70 3.95 -5.23
CA GLY A 70 -13.77 4.89 -4.89
C GLY A 70 -15.04 4.68 -5.71
N HIS A 71 -16.19 5.07 -5.13
CA HIS A 71 -17.52 5.00 -5.76
C HIS A 71 -17.95 3.56 -6.12
N GLY A 72 -18.91 3.39 -7.04
CA GLY A 72 -19.39 2.11 -7.57
C GLY A 72 -20.91 1.98 -7.61
N GLY A 73 -21.42 1.23 -8.59
CA GLY A 73 -22.84 0.94 -8.76
C GLY A 73 -23.69 2.21 -8.93
N LYS A 74 -24.55 2.49 -7.95
CA LYS A 74 -25.43 3.68 -7.95
C LYS A 74 -24.68 5.00 -7.78
N ASP A 75 -23.46 4.96 -7.23
CA ASP A 75 -22.58 6.11 -7.12
C ASP A 75 -21.56 6.04 -8.25
N SER A 76 -21.70 6.91 -9.27
CA SER A 76 -20.77 6.96 -10.38
C SER A 76 -19.44 7.64 -10.03
N GLY A 77 -19.40 8.40 -8.93
CA GLY A 77 -18.45 9.51 -8.77
C GLY A 77 -18.65 10.57 -9.84
N ALA A 78 -17.58 11.28 -10.17
CA ALA A 78 -17.56 12.21 -11.31
C ALA A 78 -17.99 11.52 -12.62
N TYR A 79 -18.76 12.23 -13.44
CA TYR A 79 -19.28 11.70 -14.71
C TYR A 79 -19.10 12.72 -15.84
N TYR A 80 -18.20 12.41 -16.77
CA TYR A 80 -17.84 13.30 -17.88
C TYR A 80 -17.72 12.50 -19.16
N SER A 81 -18.32 13.02 -20.25
CA SER A 81 -18.24 12.43 -21.60
C SER A 81 -18.55 10.93 -21.66
N GLY A 82 -19.54 10.48 -20.87
CA GLY A 82 -19.94 9.07 -20.82
C GLY A 82 -19.12 8.19 -19.88
N ILE A 83 -18.06 8.72 -19.27
CA ILE A 83 -17.14 7.99 -18.41
C ILE A 83 -17.46 8.25 -16.94
N ARG A 84 -17.62 7.16 -16.18
CA ARG A 84 -17.79 7.18 -14.73
C ARG A 84 -16.44 7.07 -14.04
N GLU A 85 -16.22 7.88 -13.01
CA GLU A 85 -15.06 7.80 -12.15
C GLU A 85 -14.90 6.40 -11.54
N ALA A 86 -16.01 5.82 -11.06
CA ALA A 86 -16.05 4.48 -10.50
C ALA A 86 -15.44 3.41 -11.43
N THR A 87 -15.60 3.57 -12.75
CA THR A 87 -15.04 2.67 -13.76
C THR A 87 -13.52 2.83 -13.86
N LEU A 88 -13.01 4.06 -13.86
CA LEU A 88 -11.56 4.32 -13.89
C LEU A 88 -10.90 3.85 -12.59
N ASN A 89 -11.49 4.17 -11.44
CA ASN A 89 -11.01 3.77 -10.12
C ASN A 89 -10.85 2.25 -10.01
N LEU A 90 -11.86 1.48 -10.45
CA LEU A 90 -11.80 0.02 -10.44
C LEU A 90 -10.73 -0.54 -11.38
N LYS A 91 -10.65 -0.02 -12.61
CA LYS A 91 -9.67 -0.48 -13.61
C LYS A 91 -8.24 -0.28 -13.11
N ILE A 92 -7.91 0.92 -12.65
CA ILE A 92 -6.57 1.25 -12.14
C ILE A 92 -6.28 0.40 -10.90
N SER A 93 -7.23 0.26 -9.98
CA SER A 93 -7.04 -0.53 -8.77
C SER A 93 -6.80 -2.02 -9.06
N ASN A 94 -7.45 -2.60 -10.07
CA ASN A 94 -7.18 -3.99 -10.49
C ASN A 94 -5.75 -4.17 -11.04
N LEU A 95 -5.23 -3.17 -11.77
CA LEU A 95 -3.83 -3.16 -12.21
C LEU A 95 -2.87 -3.05 -11.02
N VAL A 96 -3.16 -2.17 -10.06
CA VAL A 96 -2.38 -2.03 -8.82
C VAL A 96 -2.37 -3.33 -8.03
N LYS A 97 -3.53 -3.98 -7.83
CA LYS A 97 -3.64 -5.28 -7.17
C LYS A 97 -2.74 -6.32 -7.85
N THR A 98 -2.83 -6.43 -9.16
CA THR A 98 -2.02 -7.37 -9.94
C THR A 98 -0.52 -7.12 -9.76
N GLY A 99 -0.08 -5.86 -9.76
CA GLY A 99 1.31 -5.49 -9.54
C GLY A 99 1.80 -5.80 -8.12
N LEU A 100 0.98 -5.49 -7.11
CA LEU A 100 1.30 -5.77 -5.70
C LEU A 100 1.38 -7.27 -5.41
N GLU A 101 0.46 -8.07 -5.94
CA GLU A 101 0.47 -9.53 -5.73
C GLU A 101 1.70 -10.20 -6.35
N LYS A 102 2.22 -9.69 -7.47
CA LYS A 102 3.50 -10.13 -8.05
C LYS A 102 4.71 -9.86 -7.14
N LEU A 103 4.60 -8.87 -6.26
CA LEU A 103 5.61 -8.55 -5.24
C LEU A 103 5.34 -9.25 -3.90
N ASN A 104 4.49 -10.28 -3.89
CA ASN A 104 4.12 -11.06 -2.72
C ASN A 104 3.37 -10.24 -1.64
N TYR A 105 2.68 -9.16 -2.00
CA TYR A 105 1.73 -8.50 -1.11
C TYR A 105 0.37 -9.21 -1.13
N ARG A 106 -0.33 -9.22 0.00
CA ARG A 106 -1.75 -9.60 0.04
C ARG A 106 -2.59 -8.35 -0.19
N VAL A 107 -3.50 -8.38 -1.15
CA VAL A 107 -4.37 -7.24 -1.44
C VAL A 107 -5.82 -7.60 -1.12
N ILE A 108 -6.46 -6.78 -0.30
CA ILE A 108 -7.91 -6.83 -0.04
C ILE A 108 -8.51 -5.62 -0.74
N MET A 109 -9.60 -5.81 -1.47
CA MET A 109 -10.29 -4.71 -2.15
C MET A 109 -11.66 -4.49 -1.54
N SER A 110 -12.07 -3.23 -1.33
CA SER A 110 -13.43 -2.90 -0.86
C SER A 110 -14.52 -3.34 -1.82
N ARG A 111 -14.21 -3.35 -3.12
CA ARG A 111 -15.04 -3.91 -4.18
C ARG A 111 -14.18 -4.48 -5.30
N THR A 112 -14.66 -5.54 -5.95
CA THR A 112 -14.03 -6.13 -7.13
C THR A 112 -14.89 -6.02 -8.39
N SER A 113 -16.08 -5.43 -8.26
CA SER A 113 -17.05 -5.23 -9.33
C SER A 113 -17.62 -3.80 -9.30
N ASP A 114 -18.53 -3.48 -10.23
CA ASP A 114 -19.26 -2.20 -10.22
C ASP A 114 -20.44 -2.24 -9.24
N GLU A 115 -20.11 -2.33 -7.96
CA GLU A 115 -21.06 -2.37 -6.85
C GLU A 115 -20.90 -1.17 -5.92
N TYR A 116 -22.00 -0.76 -5.32
CA TYR A 116 -21.99 0.31 -4.33
C TYR A 116 -21.62 -0.24 -2.95
N ILE A 117 -20.57 0.33 -2.35
CA ILE A 117 -20.20 0.12 -0.95
C ILE A 117 -20.27 1.46 -0.23
N ASP A 118 -20.98 1.50 0.91
CA ASP A 118 -21.08 2.71 1.73
C ASP A 118 -19.70 3.16 2.25
N ILE A 119 -19.53 4.47 2.39
CA ILE A 119 -18.24 5.04 2.75
C ILE A 119 -17.78 4.65 4.17
N TYR A 120 -18.70 4.42 5.11
CA TYR A 120 -18.36 3.88 6.44
C TYR A 120 -18.07 2.38 6.39
N ASP A 121 -18.76 1.62 5.54
CA ASP A 121 -18.55 0.18 5.39
C ASP A 121 -17.14 -0.14 4.85
N ARG A 122 -16.61 0.70 3.94
CA ARG A 122 -15.21 0.59 3.45
C ARG A 122 -14.20 0.66 4.60
N ALA A 123 -14.37 1.64 5.49
CA ALA A 123 -13.50 1.82 6.65
C ALA A 123 -13.74 0.72 7.70
N ALA A 124 -14.98 0.32 7.93
CA ALA A 124 -15.34 -0.75 8.85
C ALA A 124 -14.71 -2.08 8.42
N GLU A 125 -14.79 -2.42 7.14
CA GLU A 125 -14.17 -3.62 6.61
C GLU A 125 -12.64 -3.54 6.76
N ALA A 126 -12.01 -2.44 6.32
CA ALA A 126 -10.57 -2.26 6.48
C ALA A 126 -10.14 -2.46 7.95
N ASN A 127 -10.85 -1.85 8.91
CA ASN A 127 -10.59 -2.02 10.33
C ASN A 127 -10.74 -3.47 10.79
N SER A 128 -11.72 -4.21 10.27
CA SER A 128 -11.95 -5.63 10.62
C SER A 128 -10.86 -6.57 10.08
N LYS A 129 -10.28 -6.24 8.92
CA LYS A 129 -9.25 -7.07 8.27
C LYS A 129 -7.84 -6.77 8.78
N ASN A 130 -7.67 -5.67 9.50
CA ASN A 130 -6.41 -5.17 10.03
C ASN A 130 -5.22 -5.20 9.03
N PRO A 131 -5.33 -4.52 7.87
CA PRO A 131 -4.24 -4.39 6.92
C PRO A 131 -3.10 -3.52 7.47
N ASP A 132 -1.94 -3.53 6.81
CA ASP A 132 -0.81 -2.67 7.16
C ASP A 132 -1.02 -1.22 6.68
N ILE A 133 -1.70 -1.03 5.53
CA ILE A 133 -2.06 0.29 4.98
C ILE A 133 -3.42 0.25 4.27
N PHE A 134 -4.04 1.42 4.17
CA PHE A 134 -5.23 1.68 3.37
C PHE A 134 -4.92 2.70 2.25
N VAL A 135 -5.32 2.39 1.02
CA VAL A 135 -5.12 3.25 -0.15
C VAL A 135 -6.43 3.37 -0.91
N SER A 136 -7.07 4.54 -0.87
CA SER A 136 -8.25 4.83 -1.69
C SER A 136 -7.85 5.47 -3.01
N VAL A 137 -8.45 5.03 -4.10
CA VAL A 137 -8.12 5.44 -5.48
C VAL A 137 -9.31 6.16 -6.09
N HIS A 138 -9.09 7.41 -6.48
CA HIS A 138 -10.06 8.33 -7.05
C HIS A 138 -9.51 9.03 -8.30
N ASN A 139 -10.42 9.64 -9.06
CA ASN A 139 -10.10 10.61 -10.10
C ASN A 139 -10.97 11.86 -9.86
N ASN A 140 -10.33 13.00 -9.74
CA ASN A 140 -10.95 14.21 -9.25
C ASN A 140 -11.89 14.83 -10.30
N ALA A 141 -12.64 15.83 -9.89
CA ALA A 141 -13.31 16.75 -10.79
C ALA A 141 -13.50 18.11 -10.11
N PHE A 142 -13.38 19.18 -10.89
CA PHE A 142 -13.65 20.52 -10.41
C PHE A 142 -14.79 21.15 -11.23
N SER A 143 -15.96 21.24 -10.60
CA SER A 143 -17.13 21.84 -11.24
C SER A 143 -16.87 23.32 -11.54
N GLY A 144 -17.18 23.75 -12.77
CA GLY A 144 -17.04 25.14 -13.21
C GLY A 144 -15.64 25.57 -13.66
N ASN A 145 -14.63 24.69 -13.64
CA ASN A 145 -13.32 24.99 -14.23
C ASN A 145 -12.66 23.74 -14.83
N SER A 146 -12.70 23.63 -16.15
CA SER A 146 -12.12 22.52 -16.92
C SER A 146 -10.60 22.64 -17.13
N TYR A 147 -9.95 23.70 -16.64
CA TYR A 147 -8.49 23.87 -16.75
C TYR A 147 -7.73 23.25 -15.57
N VAL A 148 -8.40 22.98 -14.44
CA VAL A 148 -7.77 22.34 -13.28
C VAL A 148 -7.25 20.97 -13.68
N ASN A 149 -5.99 20.69 -13.38
CA ASN A 149 -5.33 19.43 -13.70
C ASN A 149 -4.27 19.05 -12.65
N GLY A 150 -3.81 17.80 -12.72
CA GLY A 150 -2.72 17.26 -11.92
C GLY A 150 -3.14 16.22 -10.90
N ILE A 151 -2.15 15.66 -10.22
CA ILE A 151 -2.31 14.62 -9.20
C ILE A 151 -2.14 15.23 -7.81
N GLU A 152 -3.02 14.86 -6.89
CA GLU A 152 -2.91 15.17 -5.45
C GLU A 152 -3.11 13.92 -4.61
N THR A 153 -2.44 13.88 -3.46
CA THR A 153 -2.57 12.79 -2.49
C THR A 153 -3.00 13.36 -1.15
N TYR A 154 -4.00 12.76 -0.52
CA TYR A 154 -4.52 13.17 0.77
C TYR A 154 -4.17 12.18 1.87
N TYR A 155 -3.85 12.70 3.05
CA TYR A 155 -3.94 11.98 4.31
C TYR A 155 -4.87 12.72 5.29
N TYR A 156 -5.18 12.08 6.42
CA TYR A 156 -6.18 12.59 7.36
C TYR A 156 -5.78 13.93 7.99
N GLN A 157 -6.72 14.88 7.99
CA GLN A 157 -6.68 16.09 8.82
C GLN A 157 -7.63 15.96 10.00
N TYR A 158 -7.12 16.17 11.22
CA TYR A 158 -7.97 16.33 12.40
C TYR A 158 -8.94 17.50 12.23
N ASN A 159 -10.21 17.23 12.54
CA ASN A 159 -11.24 18.26 12.54
C ASN A 159 -12.23 18.00 13.69
N PRO A 160 -12.26 18.85 14.74
CA PRO A 160 -13.12 18.64 15.91
C PRO A 160 -14.62 18.73 15.56
N LYS A 161 -14.98 19.37 14.44
CA LYS A 161 -16.37 19.44 13.95
C LYS A 161 -16.83 18.19 13.21
N LYS A 162 -15.92 17.24 12.96
CA LYS A 162 -16.18 15.96 12.30
C LYS A 162 -15.58 14.83 13.12
N PRO A 163 -16.11 14.53 14.32
CA PRO A 163 -15.61 13.45 15.16
C PRO A 163 -15.75 12.10 14.44
N PRO A 164 -14.82 11.15 14.66
CA PRO A 164 -14.94 9.80 14.11
C PRO A 164 -16.09 9.02 14.77
N VAL A 165 -16.61 8.04 14.04
CA VAL A 165 -17.62 7.09 14.55
C VAL A 165 -16.99 5.72 14.82
N LEU A 166 -16.17 5.21 13.90
CA LEU A 166 -15.56 3.88 13.95
C LEU A 166 -14.14 3.89 14.53
N ASN A 167 -13.51 5.07 14.54
CA ASN A 167 -12.11 5.25 14.93
C ASN A 167 -11.91 6.30 16.04
N PRO A 168 -12.57 6.19 17.20
CA PRO A 168 -12.43 7.16 18.28
C PRO A 168 -11.02 7.23 18.86
N GLU A 169 -10.24 6.14 18.78
CA GLU A 169 -8.93 6.03 19.42
C GLU A 169 -7.78 6.44 18.50
N MET A 170 -7.74 5.91 17.27
CA MET A 170 -6.58 6.07 16.39
C MET A 170 -6.70 7.26 15.44
N HIS A 171 -7.86 7.90 15.30
CA HIS A 171 -8.03 8.91 14.23
C HIS A 171 -7.02 10.07 14.33
N ASN A 172 -6.66 10.47 15.54
CA ASN A 172 -5.67 11.54 15.79
C ASN A 172 -4.37 11.02 16.43
N ASP A 173 -4.10 9.71 16.33
CA ASP A 173 -2.85 9.12 16.80
C ASP A 173 -1.65 9.65 15.99
N PRO A 174 -0.63 10.25 16.63
CA PRO A 174 0.47 10.89 15.92
C PRO A 174 1.28 9.93 15.04
N ASP A 175 1.45 8.68 15.46
CA ASP A 175 2.20 7.68 14.70
C ASP A 175 1.47 7.25 13.43
N ARG A 176 0.15 7.05 13.52
CA ARG A 176 -0.70 6.77 12.37
C ARG A 176 -0.66 7.93 11.37
N ILE A 177 -0.73 9.18 11.83
CA ILE A 177 -0.67 10.36 10.97
C ILE A 177 0.70 10.50 10.32
N ALA A 178 1.79 10.32 11.07
CA ALA A 178 3.15 10.35 10.54
C ALA A 178 3.37 9.29 9.46
N LYS A 179 2.88 8.06 9.68
CA LYS A 179 2.96 6.97 8.69
C LYS A 179 2.12 7.26 7.44
N SER A 180 0.91 7.81 7.62
CA SER A 180 0.04 8.20 6.49
C SER A 180 0.67 9.29 5.65
N ARG A 181 1.28 10.29 6.30
CA ARG A 181 2.02 11.36 5.65
C ARG A 181 3.22 10.82 4.86
N ASN A 182 4.04 9.97 5.47
CA ASN A 182 5.18 9.35 4.79
C ASN A 182 4.74 8.57 3.54
N LEU A 183 3.70 7.72 3.69
CA LEU A 183 3.10 7.00 2.55
C LEU A 183 2.63 7.95 1.45
N ALA A 184 1.94 9.03 1.82
CA ALA A 184 1.45 10.04 0.88
C ALA A 184 2.60 10.74 0.12
N GLU A 185 3.66 11.15 0.83
CA GLU A 185 4.83 11.82 0.24
C GLU A 185 5.56 10.90 -0.75
N ILE A 186 5.74 9.62 -0.41
CA ILE A 186 6.35 8.64 -1.31
C ILE A 186 5.50 8.45 -2.57
N LEU A 187 4.19 8.25 -2.42
CA LEU A 187 3.27 8.01 -3.53
C LEU A 187 3.20 9.24 -4.45
N GLN A 188 3.03 10.43 -3.89
CA GLN A 188 2.98 11.68 -4.65
C GLN A 188 4.25 11.85 -5.50
N ASN A 189 5.43 11.73 -4.87
CA ASN A 189 6.71 11.92 -5.56
C ASN A 189 6.90 10.94 -6.74
N ILE A 190 6.52 9.68 -6.55
CA ILE A 190 6.67 8.65 -7.60
C ILE A 190 5.63 8.84 -8.69
N LEU A 191 4.38 9.15 -8.34
CA LEU A 191 3.32 9.46 -9.30
C LEU A 191 3.72 10.62 -10.22
N ILE A 192 4.19 11.73 -9.65
CA ILE A 192 4.63 12.89 -10.44
C ILE A 192 5.83 12.54 -11.32
N LYS A 193 6.84 11.86 -10.76
CA LYS A 193 8.04 11.46 -11.51
C LYS A 193 7.72 10.55 -12.70
N ASP A 194 6.88 9.55 -12.50
CA ASP A 194 6.64 8.51 -13.50
C ASP A 194 5.55 8.92 -14.51
N THR A 195 4.64 9.83 -14.15
CA THR A 195 3.56 10.30 -15.06
C THR A 195 3.84 11.63 -15.76
N GLY A 196 4.69 12.48 -15.20
CA GLY A 196 4.87 13.87 -15.65
C GLY A 196 3.65 14.77 -15.43
N ALA A 197 2.67 14.36 -14.63
CA ALA A 197 1.50 15.18 -14.31
C ALA A 197 1.88 16.43 -13.51
N ALA A 198 1.01 17.45 -13.54
CA ALA A 198 1.17 18.61 -12.66
C ALA A 198 1.12 18.17 -11.19
N ASN A 199 2.09 18.65 -10.39
CA ASN A 199 2.16 18.35 -8.97
C ASN A 199 1.22 19.27 -8.19
N ARG A 200 0.16 18.70 -7.60
CA ARG A 200 -0.75 19.42 -6.70
C ARG A 200 -0.46 19.16 -5.21
N GLU A 201 0.70 18.55 -4.96
CA GLU A 201 1.26 18.24 -3.64
C GLU A 201 0.47 17.21 -2.82
N VAL A 202 1.05 16.88 -1.67
CA VAL A 202 0.36 16.17 -0.60
C VAL A 202 -0.49 17.17 0.18
N ASN A 203 -1.77 16.86 0.31
CA ASN A 203 -2.75 17.67 1.02
C ASN A 203 -3.34 16.90 2.21
N THR A 204 -4.13 17.60 3.03
CA THR A 204 -4.84 16.98 4.15
C THR A 204 -6.32 17.27 4.06
N ALA A 205 -7.14 16.28 4.40
CA ALA A 205 -8.58 16.43 4.46
C ALA A 205 -9.20 15.47 5.48
N SER A 206 -10.36 15.84 6.02
CA SER A 206 -11.11 15.00 6.96
C SER A 206 -12.13 14.10 6.24
N PHE A 207 -11.71 13.45 5.15
CA PHE A 207 -12.53 12.49 4.40
C PHE A 207 -12.92 11.31 5.28
N VAL A 208 -14.13 10.77 5.09
CA VAL A 208 -14.68 9.71 5.97
C VAL A 208 -13.76 8.48 5.96
N VAL A 209 -13.38 7.96 4.79
CA VAL A 209 -12.48 6.79 4.71
C VAL A 209 -11.13 7.02 5.40
N LEU A 210 -10.58 8.23 5.35
CA LEU A 210 -9.33 8.58 6.03
C LEU A 210 -9.53 8.81 7.53
N ARG A 211 -10.68 9.32 7.96
CA ARG A 211 -10.99 9.54 9.37
C ARG A 211 -11.27 8.23 10.10
N GLU A 212 -12.09 7.38 9.50
CA GLU A 212 -12.67 6.19 10.14
C GLU A 212 -11.76 4.95 10.06
N THR A 213 -10.68 4.98 9.27
CA THR A 213 -9.72 3.86 9.16
C THR A 213 -8.65 3.95 10.24
N LYS A 214 -8.46 2.89 11.04
CA LYS A 214 -7.56 2.83 12.22
C LYS A 214 -6.07 2.73 11.89
N ILE A 215 -5.75 2.36 10.66
CA ILE A 215 -4.38 2.15 10.15
C ILE A 215 -3.91 3.36 9.32
N PRO A 216 -2.62 3.42 8.90
CA PRO A 216 -2.16 4.45 7.99
C PRO A 216 -2.97 4.43 6.68
N ALA A 217 -3.46 5.60 6.28
CA ALA A 217 -4.46 5.72 5.22
C ALA A 217 -4.19 6.93 4.31
N VAL A 218 -4.29 6.72 2.99
CA VAL A 218 -4.18 7.77 1.98
C VAL A 218 -5.30 7.67 0.95
N LEU A 219 -5.64 8.80 0.33
CA LEU A 219 -6.55 8.89 -0.82
C LEU A 219 -5.82 9.54 -1.98
N LEU A 220 -5.83 8.89 -3.14
CA LEU A 220 -5.15 9.35 -4.34
C LEU A 220 -6.17 9.94 -5.31
N GLU A 221 -5.93 11.17 -5.77
CA GLU A 221 -6.64 11.79 -6.88
C GLU A 221 -5.73 11.79 -8.11
N LEU A 222 -5.98 10.88 -9.05
CA LEU A 222 -5.04 10.55 -10.13
C LEU A 222 -5.10 11.47 -11.37
N GLY A 223 -5.89 12.54 -11.30
CA GLY A 223 -6.15 13.49 -12.39
C GLY A 223 -7.60 13.98 -12.35
N PHE A 224 -7.93 15.05 -13.08
CA PHE A 224 -9.24 15.67 -13.10
C PHE A 224 -10.04 15.25 -14.33
N MET A 225 -11.11 14.48 -14.13
CA MET A 225 -12.03 14.07 -15.20
C MET A 225 -12.77 15.25 -15.85
N SER A 226 -12.88 16.38 -15.15
CA SER A 226 -13.44 17.63 -15.68
C SER A 226 -12.54 18.33 -16.69
N ASN A 227 -11.26 17.96 -16.75
CA ASN A 227 -10.30 18.46 -17.72
C ASN A 227 -10.28 17.53 -18.96
N PRO A 228 -10.63 18.01 -20.17
CA PRO A 228 -10.71 17.17 -21.35
C PRO A 228 -9.39 16.46 -21.72
N ASP A 229 -8.25 17.12 -21.53
CA ASP A 229 -6.94 16.56 -21.85
C ASP A 229 -6.55 15.46 -20.86
N GLU A 230 -6.87 15.65 -19.56
CA GLU A 230 -6.68 14.60 -18.57
C GLU A 230 -7.65 13.44 -18.76
N LEU A 231 -8.94 13.71 -19.02
CA LEU A 231 -9.92 12.66 -19.29
C LEU A 231 -9.51 11.79 -20.50
N GLN A 232 -8.98 12.40 -21.56
CA GLN A 232 -8.43 11.67 -22.70
C GLN A 232 -7.28 10.75 -22.27
N LYS A 233 -6.35 11.23 -21.44
CA LYS A 233 -5.22 10.41 -20.94
C LYS A 233 -5.69 9.31 -20.00
N LEU A 234 -6.53 9.64 -19.01
CA LEU A 234 -7.05 8.75 -17.96
C LEU A 234 -7.80 7.56 -18.53
N THR A 235 -8.38 7.67 -19.72
CA THR A 235 -9.09 6.58 -20.39
C THR A 235 -8.19 5.65 -21.21
N THR A 236 -6.91 5.99 -21.41
CA THR A 236 -5.96 5.13 -22.13
C THR A 236 -5.37 4.03 -21.25
N SER A 237 -5.25 2.83 -21.79
CA SER A 237 -4.58 1.72 -21.11
C SER A 237 -3.12 2.04 -20.76
N ALA A 238 -2.42 2.80 -21.62
CA ALA A 238 -1.03 3.17 -21.39
C ALA A 238 -0.88 4.01 -20.11
N TYR A 239 -1.67 5.08 -19.97
CA TYR A 239 -1.59 5.95 -18.80
C TYR A 239 -2.07 5.25 -17.52
N GLN A 240 -3.13 4.43 -17.60
CA GLN A 240 -3.58 3.62 -16.46
C GLN A 240 -2.51 2.64 -15.97
N ASN A 241 -1.74 2.02 -16.88
CA ASN A 241 -0.60 1.19 -16.50
C ASN A 241 0.53 2.01 -15.86
N THR A 242 0.83 3.20 -16.37
CA THR A 242 1.81 4.11 -15.74
C THR A 242 1.40 4.47 -14.31
N LEU A 243 0.15 4.88 -14.10
CA LEU A 243 -0.40 5.18 -12.77
C LEU A 243 -0.31 3.96 -11.85
N ALA A 244 -0.76 2.79 -12.31
CA ALA A 244 -0.74 1.58 -11.50
C ALA A 244 0.68 1.16 -11.11
N ASN A 245 1.63 1.21 -12.04
CA ASN A 245 3.04 0.89 -11.77
C ASN A 245 3.67 1.87 -10.78
N ALA A 246 3.35 3.17 -10.89
CA ALA A 246 3.81 4.20 -9.95
C ALA A 246 3.27 3.95 -8.54
N ILE A 247 1.99 3.58 -8.39
CA ILE A 247 1.38 3.24 -7.09
C ILE A 247 2.03 1.97 -6.50
N VAL A 248 2.20 0.92 -7.30
CA VAL A 248 2.87 -0.33 -6.88
C VAL A 248 4.28 -0.05 -6.38
N LYS A 249 5.04 0.74 -7.12
CA LYS A 249 6.41 1.16 -6.76
C LYS A 249 6.41 2.00 -5.48
N GLY A 250 5.48 2.93 -5.32
CA GLY A 250 5.37 3.76 -4.11
C GLY A 250 5.01 2.95 -2.87
N ILE A 251 4.02 2.07 -2.95
CA ILE A 251 3.66 1.16 -1.85
C ILE A 251 4.84 0.23 -1.52
N HIS A 252 5.52 -0.32 -2.53
CA HIS A 252 6.67 -1.17 -2.29
C HIS A 252 7.79 -0.40 -1.58
N ASN A 253 8.12 0.81 -2.06
CA ASN A 253 9.12 1.68 -1.45
C ASN A 253 8.78 2.05 0.00
N TYR A 254 7.50 2.22 0.34
CA TYR A 254 7.09 2.48 1.72
C TYR A 254 7.44 1.32 2.68
N PHE A 255 7.37 0.07 2.23
CA PHE A 255 7.62 -1.10 3.08
C PHE A 255 9.08 -1.56 3.13
N VAL A 256 9.92 -1.17 2.16
CA VAL A 256 11.31 -1.65 2.04
C VAL A 256 12.37 -0.59 2.38
N GLN A 257 11.94 0.58 2.87
CA GLN A 257 12.83 1.60 3.44
C GLN A 257 13.39 1.19 4.80
#